data_AF-Q5C2R0-F1
#
_entry.id   AF-Q5C2R0-F1
#
_cell.length_a   1.000
_cell.length_b   1.000
_cell.length_c   1.000
_cell.angle_alpha   90.00
_cell.angle_beta   90.00
_cell.angle_gamma   90.00
#
_symmetry.space_group_name_H-M   'P 1'
#
loop_
_entity.id
_entity.type
_entity.pdbx_description
1 polymer ?
#
loop_
_entity_poly.entity_id
_entity_poly.type
_entity_poly.pdbx_seq_one_letter_code
_entity_poly.pdbx_strand_id
1 'polypeptide(L)'
;RYHFCGSQKTNRIDMPEWYMSQVLQWIRTNDYFVTVVDRDFISDKGNTSVSVRLQLMRGLVTLLLDKLHVDLGLSTSMPVRFSHQFQLRQPYLEMSNYPAHSDSNIEPNSELLENAQHFSHLVDVVLHTDAKLAQLAYPSDYPRPSDALSHPKVFSRWLLLEQHLASDRLKIILGNSSSWSIIDETEKRPQCVDDFIALLHAVNFRGRQLSDKLSRARFVLVQLNLIREFFDYIVSSARQKCEQENVNDICQSVKNKSETSNTKPTLFGSLFSSHNYSPDANTKTKKIPIINQLFSCFVDGICQNISTRWIHVLNAMKCLHDVMLEWANDQYYITFWEDLTTRELLQFGDPWLVDIGLCPIVTGRVSIELEQDESKNDALVGLDSSNTY
;
A
#
# COMPACT_ATOMS: atom_id res chain seq x y z
N ARG A 1 2.26 -18.50 -22.72
CA ARG A 1 1.51 -18.01 -23.91
C ARG A 1 0.25 -18.83 -24.15
N TYR A 2 0.33 -20.04 -24.73
CA TYR A 2 -0.86 -20.84 -25.06
C TYR A 2 -1.90 -20.90 -23.92
N HIS A 3 -1.52 -21.33 -22.72
CA HIS A 3 -2.46 -21.49 -21.59
C HIS A 3 -2.98 -20.17 -21.02
N PHE A 4 -2.17 -19.11 -20.99
CA PHE A 4 -2.48 -17.91 -20.21
C PHE A 4 -2.77 -16.70 -21.09
N CYS A 5 -3.10 -16.90 -22.37
CA CYS A 5 -3.44 -15.82 -23.30
C CYS A 5 -4.61 -16.24 -24.18
N GLY A 6 -5.22 -15.26 -24.86
CA GLY A 6 -6.36 -15.49 -25.74
C GLY A 6 -7.61 -15.93 -24.98
N SER A 7 -8.43 -16.77 -25.62
CA SER A 7 -9.74 -17.22 -25.11
C SER A 7 -9.69 -18.43 -24.18
N GLN A 8 -8.50 -18.81 -23.68
CA GLN A 8 -8.38 -19.96 -22.79
C GLN A 8 -9.04 -19.70 -21.44
N LYS A 9 -9.69 -20.72 -20.87
CA LYS A 9 -10.27 -20.64 -19.51
C LYS A 9 -9.26 -20.31 -18.42
N THR A 10 -7.99 -20.61 -18.68
CA THR A 10 -6.85 -20.33 -17.80
C THR A 10 -6.32 -18.90 -17.92
N ASN A 11 -6.82 -18.09 -18.86
CA ASN A 11 -6.50 -16.67 -18.95
C ASN A 11 -7.52 -15.86 -18.14
N ARG A 12 -7.32 -15.80 -16.83
CA ARG A 12 -8.19 -15.09 -15.89
C ARG A 12 -7.43 -13.97 -15.20
N ILE A 13 -7.99 -12.77 -15.23
CA ILE A 13 -7.38 -11.57 -14.67
C ILE A 13 -7.47 -11.54 -13.13
N ASP A 14 -8.48 -12.23 -12.57
CA ASP A 14 -8.72 -12.39 -11.14
C ASP A 14 -7.89 -13.51 -10.50
N MET A 15 -7.26 -14.37 -11.32
CA MET A 15 -6.45 -15.51 -10.86
C MET A 15 -4.98 -15.39 -11.33
N PRO A 16 -4.25 -14.31 -10.98
CA PRO A 16 -2.86 -14.11 -11.41
C PRO A 16 -1.92 -15.22 -10.91
N GLU A 17 -2.27 -15.90 -9.82
CA GLU A 17 -1.49 -17.00 -9.26
C GLU A 17 -1.31 -18.17 -10.21
N TRP A 18 -2.20 -18.35 -11.21
CA TRP A 18 -2.13 -19.47 -12.15
C TRP A 18 -0.88 -19.39 -13.02
N TYR A 19 -0.61 -18.24 -13.64
CA TYR A 19 0.57 -18.10 -14.48
C TYR A 19 1.85 -17.90 -13.65
N MET A 20 1.79 -17.19 -12.52
CA MET A 20 2.96 -16.97 -11.67
C MET A 20 3.44 -18.27 -11.01
N SER A 21 2.52 -19.08 -10.47
CA SER A 21 2.87 -20.39 -9.90
C SER A 21 3.40 -21.33 -10.96
N GLN A 22 2.86 -21.28 -12.18
CA GLN A 22 3.36 -22.11 -13.28
C GLN A 22 4.79 -21.74 -13.69
N VAL A 23 5.11 -20.45 -13.76
CA VAL A 23 6.48 -19.98 -14.01
C VAL A 23 7.44 -20.45 -12.91
N LEU A 24 7.06 -20.29 -11.65
CA LEU A 24 7.86 -20.78 -10.51
C LEU A 24 8.05 -22.31 -10.56
N GLN A 25 7.02 -23.05 -10.96
CA GLN A 25 7.09 -24.50 -11.12
C GLN A 25 8.05 -24.91 -12.25
N TRP A 26 8.01 -24.21 -13.39
CA TRP A 26 8.94 -24.45 -14.48
C TRP A 26 10.39 -24.16 -14.08
N ILE A 27 10.65 -23.08 -13.33
CA ILE A 27 11.98 -22.81 -12.79
C ILE A 27 12.44 -23.99 -11.93
N ARG A 28 11.63 -24.40 -10.95
CA ARG A 28 11.99 -25.50 -10.03
C ARG A 28 12.23 -26.83 -10.72
N THR A 29 11.36 -27.19 -11.66
CA THR A 29 11.40 -28.50 -12.32
C THR A 29 12.62 -28.63 -13.24
N ASN A 30 13.05 -27.52 -13.84
CA ASN A 30 14.20 -27.51 -14.74
C ASN A 30 15.54 -27.19 -14.05
N ASP A 31 15.52 -26.78 -12.77
CA ASP A 31 16.70 -26.32 -12.03
C ASP A 31 17.83 -27.36 -12.02
N TYR A 32 17.53 -28.61 -11.67
CA TYR A 32 18.51 -29.69 -11.65
C TYR A 32 19.08 -29.98 -13.03
N PHE A 33 18.21 -30.16 -14.02
CA PHE A 33 18.61 -30.46 -15.39
C PHE A 33 19.53 -29.37 -15.96
N VAL A 34 19.15 -28.11 -15.81
CA VAL A 34 19.94 -26.99 -16.31
C VAL A 34 21.26 -26.86 -15.57
N THR A 35 21.29 -27.13 -14.26
CA THR A 35 22.54 -27.12 -13.48
C THR A 35 23.51 -28.21 -13.95
N VAL A 36 23.01 -29.40 -14.27
CA VAL A 36 23.81 -30.48 -14.85
C VAL A 36 24.33 -30.08 -16.24
N VAL A 37 23.48 -29.49 -17.08
CA VAL A 37 23.87 -29.03 -18.41
C VAL A 37 24.95 -27.94 -18.34
N ASP A 38 24.75 -26.96 -17.46
CA ASP A 38 25.69 -25.85 -17.23
C ASP A 38 27.06 -26.38 -16.80
N ARG A 39 27.08 -27.30 -15.82
CA ARG A 39 28.30 -27.90 -15.27
C ARG A 39 29.04 -28.80 -16.27
N ASP A 40 28.33 -29.70 -16.94
CA ASP A 40 28.94 -30.82 -17.68
C ASP A 40 29.18 -30.51 -19.17
N PHE A 41 28.44 -29.56 -19.76
CA PHE A 41 28.46 -29.31 -21.20
C PHE A 41 28.79 -27.87 -21.60
N ILE A 42 28.59 -26.89 -20.72
CA ILE A 42 28.70 -25.46 -21.07
C ILE A 42 29.87 -24.76 -20.36
N SER A 43 30.20 -25.17 -19.13
CA SER A 43 31.30 -24.61 -18.35
C SER A 43 32.67 -25.03 -18.91
N ASP A 44 32.97 -24.58 -20.12
CA ASP A 44 34.33 -24.49 -20.63
C ASP A 44 34.95 -23.20 -20.08
N LYS A 45 36.13 -23.31 -19.48
CA LYS A 45 36.71 -22.41 -18.46
C LYS A 45 37.11 -20.98 -18.92
N GLY A 46 36.45 -20.40 -19.92
CA GLY A 46 36.97 -19.22 -20.62
C GLY A 46 36.11 -17.96 -20.70
N ASN A 47 34.78 -18.05 -20.90
CA ASN A 47 34.10 -16.85 -21.45
C ASN A 47 32.59 -16.68 -21.20
N THR A 48 31.91 -17.57 -20.47
CA THR A 48 30.47 -17.42 -20.21
C THR A 48 30.26 -16.77 -18.84
N SER A 49 30.01 -15.45 -18.81
CA SER A 49 29.87 -14.68 -17.56
C SER A 49 28.57 -14.94 -16.78
N VAL A 50 27.60 -15.65 -17.37
CA VAL A 50 26.27 -15.89 -16.78
C VAL A 50 25.88 -17.36 -16.91
N SER A 51 25.50 -17.99 -15.79
CA SER A 51 25.07 -19.40 -15.78
C SER A 51 23.79 -19.61 -16.59
N VAL A 52 23.68 -20.78 -17.24
CA VAL A 52 22.50 -21.15 -18.05
C VAL A 52 21.25 -21.21 -17.17
N ARG A 53 21.42 -21.61 -15.91
CA ARG A 53 20.38 -21.57 -14.87
C ARG A 53 19.77 -20.18 -14.74
N LEU A 54 20.62 -19.16 -14.60
CA LEU A 54 20.16 -17.78 -14.49
C LEU A 54 19.51 -17.28 -15.78
N GLN A 55 20.03 -17.65 -16.96
CA GLN A 55 19.41 -17.29 -18.24
C GLN A 55 18.01 -17.89 -18.40
N LEU A 56 17.81 -19.15 -18.01
CA LEU A 56 16.47 -19.76 -18.02
C LEU A 56 15.52 -19.01 -17.09
N MET A 57 15.95 -18.75 -15.85
CA MET A 57 15.14 -18.00 -14.88
C MET A 57 14.75 -16.62 -15.42
N ARG A 58 15.71 -15.87 -15.97
CA ARG A 58 15.46 -14.56 -16.60
C ARG A 58 14.46 -14.64 -17.74
N GLY A 59 14.57 -15.64 -18.61
CA GLY A 59 13.63 -15.83 -19.72
C GLY A 59 12.20 -16.09 -19.22
N LEU A 60 12.04 -16.94 -18.20
CA LEU A 60 10.75 -17.27 -17.61
C LEU A 60 10.14 -16.09 -16.81
N VAL A 61 10.95 -15.36 -16.05
CA VAL A 61 10.51 -14.14 -15.34
C VAL A 61 10.14 -13.05 -16.34
N THR A 62 10.87 -12.90 -17.44
CA THR A 62 10.50 -11.95 -18.51
C THR A 62 9.15 -12.30 -19.13
N LEU A 63 8.87 -13.58 -19.36
CA LEU A 63 7.56 -14.02 -19.86
C LEU A 63 6.43 -13.72 -18.87
N LEU A 64 6.69 -13.88 -17.57
CA LEU A 64 5.75 -13.49 -16.51
C LEU A 64 5.49 -11.99 -16.54
N LEU A 65 6.56 -11.18 -16.60
CA LEU A 65 6.48 -9.73 -16.65
C LEU A 65 5.69 -9.27 -17.88
N ASP A 66 5.99 -9.78 -19.07
CA ASP A 66 5.26 -9.43 -20.30
C ASP A 66 3.74 -9.65 -20.12
N LYS A 67 3.32 -10.75 -19.45
CA LYS A 67 1.91 -11.00 -19.15
C LYS A 67 1.36 -10.03 -18.12
N LEU A 68 2.07 -9.82 -17.02
CA LEU A 68 1.68 -8.91 -15.95
C LEU A 68 1.49 -7.47 -16.47
N HIS A 69 2.35 -7.00 -17.39
CA HIS A 69 2.21 -5.69 -18.01
C HIS A 69 0.95 -5.57 -18.87
N VAL A 70 0.54 -6.65 -19.55
CA VAL A 70 -0.73 -6.67 -20.30
C VAL A 70 -1.93 -6.67 -19.35
N ASP A 71 -1.86 -7.40 -18.24
CA ASP A 71 -2.92 -7.45 -17.24
C ASP A 71 -3.10 -6.13 -16.50
N LEU A 72 -2.00 -5.42 -16.24
CA LEU A 72 -1.99 -4.08 -15.64
C LEU A 72 -2.32 -2.96 -16.65
N GLY A 73 -2.55 -3.27 -17.92
CA GLY A 73 -2.79 -2.27 -18.96
C GLY A 73 -1.61 -1.30 -19.16
N LEU A 74 -0.38 -1.80 -18.93
CA LEU A 74 0.90 -1.12 -19.23
C LEU A 74 1.38 -1.43 -20.65
N SER A 75 0.91 -2.54 -21.23
CA SER A 75 1.24 -2.96 -22.60
C SER A 75 -0.01 -3.47 -23.30
N THR A 76 -0.15 -3.16 -24.59
CA THR A 76 -1.31 -3.59 -25.40
C THR A 76 -1.21 -5.04 -25.84
N SER A 77 0.01 -5.58 -25.92
CA SER A 77 0.25 -6.97 -26.28
C SER A 77 1.56 -7.46 -25.67
N MET A 78 1.70 -8.79 -25.54
CA MET A 78 2.97 -9.35 -25.11
C MET A 78 3.95 -9.37 -26.31
N PRO A 79 5.19 -8.87 -26.16
CA PRO A 79 6.19 -8.88 -27.22
C PRO A 79 6.59 -10.31 -27.59
N VAL A 80 6.74 -10.60 -28.88
CA VAL A 80 7.22 -11.91 -29.35
C VAL A 80 8.70 -12.02 -28.99
N ARG A 81 8.99 -12.77 -27.93
CA ARG A 81 10.36 -13.09 -27.51
C ARG A 81 10.62 -14.54 -27.90
N PHE A 82 11.81 -14.81 -28.44
CA PHE A 82 12.23 -16.13 -28.93
C PHE A 82 11.55 -16.61 -30.22
N SER A 83 11.24 -15.70 -31.15
CA SER A 83 10.98 -16.09 -32.54
C SER A 83 12.27 -16.64 -33.14
N HIS A 84 12.51 -17.94 -32.98
CA HIS A 84 13.40 -18.64 -33.88
C HIS A 84 12.71 -18.69 -35.22
N GLN A 85 13.28 -18.05 -36.25
CA GLN A 85 12.96 -18.44 -37.61
C GLN A 85 13.40 -19.89 -37.75
N PHE A 86 12.45 -20.82 -37.69
CA PHE A 86 12.69 -22.18 -38.13
C PHE A 86 12.90 -22.13 -39.64
N GLN A 87 14.14 -21.84 -40.06
CA GLN A 87 14.55 -22.08 -41.43
C GLN A 87 14.71 -23.60 -41.58
N LEU A 88 13.66 -24.25 -42.07
CA LEU A 88 13.80 -25.59 -42.64
C LEU A 88 14.98 -25.57 -43.60
N ARG A 89 15.92 -26.51 -43.44
CA ARG A 89 17.07 -26.61 -44.33
C ARG A 89 16.56 -27.07 -45.71
N GLN A 90 16.52 -26.12 -46.65
CA GLN A 90 16.33 -26.23 -48.12
C GLN A 90 14.88 -26.14 -48.67
N PRO A 91 14.74 -25.82 -49.96
CA PRO A 91 15.10 -24.56 -50.61
C PRO A 91 13.85 -23.84 -51.14
N TYR A 92 13.94 -22.52 -51.20
CA TYR A 92 13.10 -21.57 -51.94
C TYR A 92 11.84 -22.07 -52.65
N LEU A 93 10.67 -21.58 -52.21
CA LEU A 93 9.72 -20.89 -53.07
C LEU A 93 9.00 -19.82 -52.23
N GLU A 94 8.96 -18.62 -52.79
CA GLU A 94 8.48 -17.38 -52.18
C GLU A 94 6.96 -17.37 -51.95
N MET A 95 6.56 -16.41 -51.11
CA MET A 95 5.21 -15.86 -50.90
C MET A 95 4.23 -16.66 -50.04
N SER A 96 4.05 -16.17 -48.82
CA SER A 96 2.83 -15.43 -48.50
C SER A 96 3.08 -14.51 -47.31
N ASN A 97 2.94 -13.21 -47.53
CA ASN A 97 2.74 -12.23 -46.47
C ASN A 97 1.51 -12.66 -45.67
N TYR A 98 1.70 -13.11 -44.43
CA TYR A 98 0.58 -13.18 -43.49
C TYR A 98 0.26 -11.76 -43.05
N PRO A 99 -0.99 -11.30 -43.19
CA PRO A 99 -1.39 -10.02 -42.63
C PRO A 99 -1.16 -10.08 -41.13
N ALA A 100 -0.46 -9.09 -40.59
CA ALA A 100 -0.56 -8.79 -39.17
C ALA A 100 -2.04 -8.49 -38.91
N HIS A 101 -2.74 -9.41 -38.24
CA HIS A 101 -4.08 -9.15 -37.76
C HIS A 101 -3.99 -7.96 -36.80
N SER A 102 -4.48 -6.82 -37.29
CA SER A 102 -4.83 -5.66 -36.50
C SER A 102 -6.04 -6.04 -35.65
N ASP A 103 -5.79 -6.70 -34.54
CA ASP A 103 -6.83 -6.94 -33.55
C ASP A 103 -6.97 -5.69 -32.70
N SER A 104 -8.03 -4.93 -33.03
CA SER A 104 -8.87 -4.07 -32.20
C SER A 104 -8.20 -3.14 -31.18
N ASN A 105 -8.67 -1.90 -31.14
CA ASN A 105 -8.56 -1.01 -29.98
C ASN A 105 -9.02 -1.74 -28.69
N ILE A 106 -8.10 -2.43 -28.03
CA ILE A 106 -8.27 -2.91 -26.66
C ILE A 106 -7.92 -1.71 -25.80
N GLU A 107 -8.95 -1.03 -25.27
CA GLU A 107 -8.75 -0.10 -24.17
C GLU A 107 -7.88 -0.79 -23.12
N PRO A 108 -6.81 -0.13 -22.61
CA PRO A 108 -5.89 -0.76 -21.67
C PRO A 108 -6.70 -1.28 -20.49
N ASN A 109 -6.65 -2.60 -20.26
CA ASN A 109 -7.44 -3.34 -19.27
C ASN A 109 -7.55 -2.58 -17.93
N SER A 110 -8.57 -1.73 -17.82
CA SER A 110 -8.77 -0.87 -16.64
C SER A 110 -9.54 -1.62 -15.56
N GLU A 111 -10.24 -2.70 -15.93
CA GLU A 111 -11.05 -3.54 -15.05
C GLU A 111 -10.27 -4.09 -13.84
N LEU A 112 -9.02 -4.54 -14.03
CA LEU A 112 -8.20 -5.08 -12.94
C LEU A 112 -7.80 -3.99 -11.94
N LEU A 113 -7.39 -2.82 -12.44
CA LEU A 113 -6.98 -1.70 -11.60
C LEU A 113 -8.20 -1.05 -10.91
N GLU A 114 -9.37 -1.08 -11.54
CA GLU A 114 -10.60 -0.54 -10.99
C GLU A 114 -11.17 -1.42 -9.86
N ASN A 115 -11.09 -2.75 -9.99
CA ASN A 115 -11.57 -3.66 -8.96
C ASN A 115 -10.57 -3.77 -7.79
N ALA A 116 -10.91 -3.11 -6.67
CA ALA A 116 -10.11 -3.08 -5.45
C ALA A 116 -9.74 -4.48 -4.91
N GLN A 117 -10.66 -5.45 -4.98
CA GLN A 117 -10.42 -6.80 -4.47
C GLN A 117 -9.43 -7.57 -5.35
N HIS A 118 -9.64 -7.54 -6.66
CA HIS A 118 -8.73 -8.20 -7.61
C HIS A 118 -7.34 -7.54 -7.59
N PHE A 119 -7.28 -6.22 -7.49
CA PHE A 119 -6.01 -5.51 -7.45
C PHE A 119 -5.23 -5.77 -6.15
N SER A 120 -5.90 -5.76 -4.98
CA SER A 120 -5.25 -6.14 -3.71
C SER A 120 -4.71 -7.56 -3.77
N HIS A 121 -5.50 -8.51 -4.29
CA HIS A 121 -5.08 -9.91 -4.46
C HIS A 121 -3.87 -10.01 -5.40
N LEU A 122 -3.88 -9.30 -6.52
CA LEU A 122 -2.75 -9.24 -7.44
C LEU A 122 -1.47 -8.76 -6.75
N VAL A 123 -1.53 -7.68 -5.97
CA VAL A 123 -0.39 -7.16 -5.22
C VAL A 123 0.19 -8.24 -4.30
N ASP A 124 -0.66 -8.92 -3.53
CA ASP A 124 -0.21 -9.98 -2.61
C ASP A 124 0.44 -11.14 -3.36
N VAL A 125 -0.14 -11.55 -4.50
CA VAL A 125 0.41 -12.63 -5.35
C VAL A 125 1.76 -12.22 -5.97
N VAL A 126 1.90 -10.97 -6.42
CA VAL A 126 3.16 -10.43 -6.95
C VAL A 126 4.25 -10.44 -5.88
N LEU A 127 3.97 -9.88 -4.71
CA LEU A 127 4.92 -9.82 -3.59
C LEU A 127 5.34 -11.21 -3.11
N HIS A 128 4.40 -12.15 -3.02
CA HIS A 128 4.69 -13.54 -2.70
C HIS A 128 5.55 -14.24 -3.77
N THR A 129 5.32 -13.90 -5.05
CA THR A 129 6.11 -14.44 -6.16
C THR A 129 7.56 -13.97 -6.08
N ASP A 130 7.80 -12.71 -5.76
CA ASP A 130 9.13 -12.15 -5.51
C ASP A 130 9.85 -12.87 -4.37
N ALA A 131 9.18 -13.09 -3.25
CA ALA A 131 9.74 -13.84 -2.12
C ALA A 131 10.15 -15.28 -2.53
N LYS A 132 9.33 -15.94 -3.34
CA LYS A 132 9.65 -17.27 -3.89
C LYS A 132 10.80 -17.23 -4.90
N LEU A 133 10.91 -16.18 -5.72
CA LEU A 133 12.05 -16.00 -6.63
C LEU A 133 13.35 -15.80 -5.85
N ALA A 134 13.33 -15.05 -4.75
CA ALA A 134 14.48 -14.89 -3.86
C ALA A 134 14.91 -16.24 -3.25
N GLN A 135 13.96 -17.08 -2.83
CA GLN A 135 14.26 -18.45 -2.35
C GLN A 135 14.90 -19.34 -3.42
N LEU A 136 14.62 -19.09 -4.69
CA LEU A 136 15.24 -19.78 -5.83
C LEU A 136 16.60 -19.18 -6.23
N ALA A 137 17.13 -18.24 -5.44
CA ALA A 137 18.35 -17.48 -5.70
C ALA A 137 18.30 -16.68 -7.02
N TYR A 138 17.12 -16.15 -7.39
CA TYR A 138 17.02 -15.14 -8.44
C TYR A 138 17.65 -13.83 -7.94
N PRO A 139 18.63 -13.24 -8.65
CA PRO A 139 19.35 -12.07 -8.14
C PRO A 139 18.45 -10.83 -8.02
N SER A 140 18.83 -9.88 -7.17
CA SER A 140 18.12 -8.60 -7.00
C SER A 140 18.32 -7.64 -8.16
N ASP A 141 19.41 -7.78 -8.91
CA ASP A 141 19.80 -6.84 -9.97
C ASP A 141 19.02 -7.05 -11.28
N TYR A 142 18.14 -8.06 -11.32
CA TYR A 142 17.32 -8.37 -12.47
C TYR A 142 15.86 -8.00 -12.24
N PRO A 143 15.10 -7.70 -13.32
CA PRO A 143 13.70 -7.34 -13.21
C PRO A 143 12.87 -8.39 -12.47
N ARG A 144 12.00 -7.91 -11.58
CA ARG A 144 11.10 -8.70 -10.74
C ARG A 144 9.65 -8.29 -10.94
N PRO A 145 8.69 -9.19 -10.70
CA PRO A 145 7.27 -8.86 -10.68
C PRO A 145 6.91 -7.58 -9.90
N SER A 146 7.54 -7.31 -8.75
CA SER A 146 7.29 -6.08 -7.97
C SER A 146 7.68 -4.77 -8.68
N ASP A 147 8.58 -4.81 -9.67
CA ASP A 147 8.95 -3.62 -10.44
C ASP A 147 7.75 -3.10 -11.26
N ALA A 148 6.85 -3.99 -11.69
CA ALA A 148 5.62 -3.59 -12.38
C ALA A 148 4.66 -2.83 -11.47
N LEU A 149 4.67 -3.11 -10.16
CA LEU A 149 3.89 -2.35 -9.16
C LEU A 149 4.46 -0.96 -8.92
N SER A 150 5.77 -0.77 -9.15
CA SER A 150 6.46 0.52 -8.98
C SER A 150 6.24 1.45 -10.17
N HIS A 151 5.59 0.99 -11.26
CA HIS A 151 5.24 1.84 -12.38
C HIS A 151 4.25 2.93 -11.94
N PRO A 152 4.46 4.24 -12.23
CA PRO A 152 3.68 5.34 -11.65
C PRO A 152 2.16 5.20 -11.74
N LYS A 153 1.64 4.73 -12.88
CA LYS A 153 0.20 4.44 -13.10
C LYS A 153 -0.37 3.39 -12.15
N VAL A 154 0.40 2.33 -11.88
CA VAL A 154 -0.04 1.22 -11.02
C VAL A 154 0.19 1.60 -9.56
N PHE A 155 1.32 2.24 -9.29
CA PHE A 155 1.74 2.67 -7.98
C PHE A 155 0.78 3.70 -7.37
N SER A 156 0.33 4.69 -8.16
CA SER A 156 -0.68 5.65 -7.69
C SER A 156 -1.97 4.98 -7.28
N ARG A 157 -2.44 4.02 -8.10
CA ARG A 157 -3.65 3.25 -7.80
C ARG A 157 -3.47 2.41 -6.54
N TRP A 158 -2.28 1.85 -6.34
CA TRP A 158 -1.98 1.06 -5.15
C TRP A 158 -1.95 1.92 -3.88
N LEU A 159 -1.30 3.08 -3.89
CA LEU A 159 -1.31 3.98 -2.75
C LEU A 159 -2.73 4.44 -2.38
N LEU A 160 -3.55 4.77 -3.38
CA LEU A 160 -4.96 5.14 -3.17
C LEU A 160 -5.77 3.98 -2.57
N LEU A 161 -5.59 2.77 -3.10
CA LEU A 161 -6.23 1.58 -2.58
C LEU A 161 -5.80 1.32 -1.13
N GLU A 162 -4.50 1.40 -0.85
CA GLU A 162 -3.93 1.15 0.47
C GLU A 162 -4.49 2.12 1.51
N GLN A 163 -4.47 3.42 1.19
CA GLN A 163 -5.05 4.47 2.02
C GLN A 163 -6.53 4.18 2.30
N HIS A 164 -7.31 3.87 1.27
CA HIS A 164 -8.75 3.62 1.42
C HIS A 164 -9.04 2.39 2.29
N LEU A 165 -8.39 1.26 2.00
CA LEU A 165 -8.54 0.02 2.77
C LEU A 165 -8.13 0.21 4.23
N ALA A 166 -7.05 0.94 4.48
CA ALA A 166 -6.57 1.19 5.82
C ALA A 166 -7.47 2.17 6.60
N SER A 167 -7.93 3.26 5.97
CA SER A 167 -8.88 4.20 6.59
C SER A 167 -10.22 3.52 6.92
N ASP A 168 -10.72 2.64 6.05
CA ASP A 168 -11.96 1.89 6.35
C ASP A 168 -11.74 0.86 7.46
N ARG A 169 -10.59 0.19 7.48
CA ARG A 169 -10.25 -0.71 8.59
C ARG A 169 -10.10 0.03 9.91
N LEU A 170 -9.54 1.23 9.89
CA LEU A 170 -9.41 2.11 11.05
C LEU A 170 -10.78 2.46 11.65
N LYS A 171 -11.76 2.81 10.81
CA LYS A 171 -13.14 3.07 11.26
C LYS A 171 -13.77 1.85 11.92
N ILE A 172 -13.54 0.65 11.37
CA ILE A 172 -14.03 -0.60 11.96
C ILE A 172 -13.37 -0.84 13.33
N ILE A 173 -12.05 -0.70 13.42
CA ILE A 173 -11.30 -0.83 14.68
C ILE A 173 -11.87 0.11 15.72
N LEU A 174 -12.15 1.36 15.37
CA LEU A 174 -12.59 2.37 16.33
C LEU A 174 -14.09 2.36 16.62
N GLY A 175 -14.91 1.75 15.76
CA GLY A 175 -16.35 1.61 15.91
C GLY A 175 -16.78 0.40 16.76
N ASN A 176 -15.90 -0.56 17.01
CA ASN A 176 -16.21 -1.73 17.84
C ASN A 176 -16.31 -1.35 19.33
N SER A 177 -17.32 -1.88 20.03
CA SER A 177 -17.58 -1.58 21.45
C SER A 177 -16.48 -2.05 22.40
N SER A 178 -15.77 -3.13 22.05
CA SER A 178 -14.63 -3.66 22.81
C SER A 178 -13.34 -2.88 22.59
N SER A 179 -13.26 -2.01 21.59
CA SER A 179 -12.01 -1.31 21.26
C SER A 179 -11.56 -0.33 22.33
N TRP A 180 -12.47 0.11 23.19
CA TRP A 180 -12.18 1.02 24.28
C TRP A 180 -12.01 0.32 25.63
N SER A 181 -12.09 -1.02 25.67
CA SER A 181 -11.82 -1.77 26.89
C SER A 181 -10.33 -1.77 27.22
N ILE A 182 -10.01 -1.68 28.51
CA ILE A 182 -8.64 -1.78 29.02
C ILE A 182 -8.21 -3.24 28.97
N ILE A 183 -7.07 -3.51 28.34
CA ILE A 183 -6.55 -4.88 28.18
C ILE A 183 -5.75 -5.33 29.41
N ASP A 184 -4.98 -4.42 30.01
CA ASP A 184 -4.04 -4.73 31.09
C ASP A 184 -4.28 -3.80 32.31
N GLU A 185 -4.39 -4.40 33.50
CA GLU A 185 -4.53 -3.70 34.78
C GLU A 185 -3.25 -2.93 35.14
N THR A 186 -2.09 -3.37 34.63
CA THR A 186 -0.78 -2.74 34.86
C THR A 186 -0.49 -1.60 33.89
N GLU A 187 -0.87 -1.75 32.62
CA GLU A 187 -0.81 -0.72 31.58
C GLU A 187 -2.22 -0.41 31.06
N LYS A 188 -2.82 0.65 31.58
CA LYS A 188 -4.21 1.04 31.28
C LYS A 188 -4.41 1.59 29.86
N ARG A 189 -4.06 0.84 28.82
CA ARG A 189 -4.22 1.23 27.41
C ARG A 189 -5.45 0.55 26.77
N PRO A 190 -6.17 1.26 25.89
CA PRO A 190 -7.32 0.70 25.19
C PRO A 190 -6.91 -0.24 24.05
N GLN A 191 -7.71 -1.27 23.79
CA GLN A 191 -7.49 -2.27 22.72
C GLN A 191 -7.35 -1.67 21.32
N CYS A 192 -8.02 -0.54 21.04
CA CYS A 192 -7.98 0.13 19.75
C CYS A 192 -6.56 0.47 19.30
N VAL A 193 -5.63 0.68 20.24
CA VAL A 193 -4.25 1.07 19.95
C VAL A 193 -3.45 -0.12 19.45
N ASP A 194 -3.62 -1.30 20.05
CA ASP A 194 -2.98 -2.52 19.58
C ASP A 194 -3.46 -2.90 18.19
N ASP A 195 -4.77 -2.85 17.97
CA ASP A 195 -5.37 -3.13 16.68
C ASP A 195 -4.89 -2.12 15.62
N PHE A 196 -4.73 -0.84 16.02
CA PHE A 196 -4.19 0.20 15.16
C PHE A 196 -2.70 0.00 14.84
N ILE A 197 -1.87 -0.36 15.82
CA ILE A 197 -0.45 -0.71 15.61
C ILE A 197 -0.33 -1.91 14.66
N ALA A 198 -1.16 -2.93 14.84
CA ALA A 198 -1.21 -4.08 13.93
C ALA A 198 -1.60 -3.67 12.49
N LEU A 199 -2.55 -2.75 12.35
CA LEU A 199 -2.91 -2.17 11.05
C LEU A 199 -1.73 -1.41 10.42
N LEU A 200 -1.02 -0.58 11.18
CA LEU A 200 0.16 0.13 10.69
C LEU A 200 1.26 -0.83 10.25
N HIS A 201 1.50 -1.92 10.98
CA HIS A 201 2.43 -2.97 10.58
C HIS A 201 2.01 -3.64 9.27
N ALA A 202 0.73 -3.94 9.10
CA ALA A 202 0.21 -4.57 7.88
C ALA A 202 0.42 -3.67 6.64
N VAL A 203 0.08 -2.38 6.75
CA VAL A 203 0.30 -1.39 5.68
C VAL A 203 1.78 -1.27 5.35
N ASN A 204 2.63 -1.19 6.38
CA ASN A 204 4.08 -1.09 6.17
C ASN A 204 4.64 -2.33 5.48
N PHE A 205 4.23 -3.52 5.92
CA PHE A 205 4.79 -4.79 5.47
C PHE A 205 4.70 -4.96 3.94
N ARG A 206 3.61 -4.48 3.33
CA ARG A 206 3.45 -4.50 1.86
C ARG A 206 4.38 -3.50 1.18
N GLY A 207 4.44 -2.26 1.68
CA GLY A 207 5.33 -1.22 1.14
C GLY A 207 6.83 -1.55 1.30
N ARG A 208 7.23 -2.17 2.43
CA ARG A 208 8.63 -2.53 2.73
C ARG A 208 9.26 -3.45 1.69
N GLN A 209 8.44 -4.25 0.99
CA GLN A 209 8.91 -5.23 0.01
C GLN A 209 9.36 -4.61 -1.31
N LEU A 210 9.14 -3.31 -1.51
CA LEU A 210 9.57 -2.61 -2.71
C LEU A 210 11.07 -2.33 -2.70
N SER A 211 11.68 -2.43 -3.88
CA SER A 211 13.10 -2.16 -4.11
C SER A 211 13.41 -0.66 -4.01
N ASP A 212 12.54 0.17 -4.59
CA ASP A 212 12.72 1.62 -4.70
C ASP A 212 12.48 2.35 -3.36
N LYS A 213 13.48 3.13 -2.93
CA LYS A 213 13.43 3.91 -1.69
C LYS A 213 12.31 4.97 -1.72
N LEU A 214 12.10 5.62 -2.86
CA LEU A 214 11.11 6.69 -2.99
C LEU A 214 9.69 6.13 -2.83
N SER A 215 9.40 5.03 -3.51
CA SER A 215 8.15 4.28 -3.39
C SER A 215 7.90 3.84 -1.94
N ARG A 216 8.92 3.33 -1.25
CA ARG A 216 8.82 2.98 0.17
C ARG A 216 8.52 4.20 1.06
N ALA A 217 9.15 5.34 0.81
CA ALA A 217 8.88 6.58 1.56
C ALA A 217 7.45 7.08 1.37
N ARG A 218 6.86 6.92 0.18
CA ARG A 218 5.44 7.25 -0.07
C ARG A 218 4.48 6.34 0.71
N PHE A 219 4.83 5.07 0.94
CA PHE A 219 4.07 4.21 1.87
C PHE A 219 4.15 4.69 3.32
N VAL A 220 5.30 5.21 3.74
CA VAL A 220 5.44 5.82 5.08
C VAL A 220 4.52 7.04 5.20
N LEU A 221 4.35 7.84 4.14
CA LEU A 221 3.38 8.94 4.14
C LEU A 221 1.94 8.45 4.36
N VAL A 222 1.54 7.31 3.78
CA VAL A 222 0.24 6.68 4.05
C VAL A 222 0.11 6.30 5.53
N GLN A 223 1.15 5.69 6.13
CA GLN A 223 1.13 5.36 7.57
C GLN A 223 0.98 6.60 8.45
N LEU A 224 1.70 7.68 8.13
CA LEU A 224 1.62 8.92 8.90
C LEU A 224 0.26 9.62 8.73
N ASN A 225 -0.36 9.54 7.54
CA ASN A 225 -1.73 10.01 7.35
C ASN A 225 -2.72 9.18 8.19
N LEU A 226 -2.56 7.86 8.26
CA LEU A 226 -3.37 7.00 9.16
C LEU A 226 -3.18 7.34 10.64
N ILE A 227 -1.95 7.63 11.08
CA ILE A 227 -1.67 8.08 12.47
C ILE A 227 -2.42 9.37 12.77
N ARG A 228 -2.45 10.30 11.82
CA ARG A 228 -3.23 11.53 11.94
C ARG A 228 -4.73 11.27 12.00
N GLU A 229 -5.27 10.43 11.10
CA GLU A 229 -6.70 10.07 11.12
C GLU A 229 -7.10 9.40 12.44
N PHE A 230 -6.26 8.51 12.97
CA PHE A 230 -6.45 7.89 14.27
C PHE A 230 -6.48 8.95 15.38
N PHE A 231 -5.51 9.87 15.39
CA PHE A 231 -5.46 10.97 16.36
C PHE A 231 -6.71 11.86 16.31
N ASP A 232 -7.10 12.30 15.12
CA ASP A 232 -8.28 13.15 14.91
C ASP A 232 -9.54 12.43 15.39
N TYR A 233 -9.64 11.11 15.16
CA TYR A 233 -10.76 10.31 15.64
C TYR A 233 -10.78 10.17 17.17
N ILE A 234 -9.69 9.75 17.81
CA ILE A 234 -9.68 9.52 19.26
C ILE A 234 -9.92 10.83 20.03
N VAL A 235 -9.41 11.95 19.52
CA VAL A 235 -9.66 13.28 20.08
C VAL A 235 -11.12 13.69 19.86
N SER A 236 -11.69 13.45 18.68
CA SER A 236 -13.11 13.72 18.41
C SER A 236 -14.03 12.90 19.30
N SER A 237 -13.72 11.61 19.52
CA SER A 237 -14.42 10.71 20.43
C SER A 237 -14.42 11.22 21.88
N ALA A 238 -13.27 11.71 22.36
CA ALA A 238 -13.18 12.31 23.69
C ALA A 238 -13.90 13.67 23.81
N ARG A 239 -13.99 14.43 22.71
CA ARG A 239 -14.72 15.71 22.65
C ARG A 239 -16.23 15.54 22.46
N GLN A 240 -16.70 14.40 21.94
CA GLN A 240 -18.12 14.16 21.70
C GLN A 240 -18.88 14.18 23.04
N LYS A 241 -19.83 15.12 23.13
CA LYS A 241 -20.42 15.64 24.37
C LYS A 241 -21.09 14.60 25.28
N CYS A 242 -21.05 14.99 26.56
CA CYS A 242 -21.90 14.72 27.72
C CYS A 242 -23.44 14.86 27.50
N GLU A 243 -23.95 14.73 26.28
CA GLU A 243 -25.38 14.88 25.95
C GLU A 243 -26.01 13.50 25.74
N GLN A 244 -26.17 12.75 26.84
CA GLN A 244 -27.18 11.71 27.10
C GLN A 244 -26.78 10.88 28.34
N GLU A 245 -26.69 11.50 29.50
CA GLU A 245 -27.03 10.80 30.74
C GLU A 245 -28.42 11.31 31.15
N ASN A 246 -29.45 10.70 30.56
CA ASN A 246 -30.76 10.72 31.19
C ASN A 246 -30.59 10.08 32.57
N VAL A 247 -30.96 10.84 33.58
CA VAL A 247 -30.80 10.63 35.03
C VAL A 247 -31.48 9.36 35.59
N ASN A 248 -31.88 8.37 34.78
CA ASN A 248 -32.78 7.31 35.25
C ASN A 248 -32.27 5.86 35.25
N ASP A 249 -31.08 5.53 34.72
CA ASP A 249 -30.68 4.11 34.63
C ASP A 249 -29.67 3.62 35.70
N ILE A 250 -29.29 4.46 36.66
CA ILE A 250 -28.38 4.05 37.76
C ILE A 250 -29.02 3.04 38.73
N CYS A 251 -30.31 2.71 38.62
CA CYS A 251 -30.98 1.87 39.61
C CYS A 251 -31.34 0.43 39.18
N GLN A 252 -30.92 -0.08 38.02
CA GLN A 252 -31.31 -1.45 37.59
C GLN A 252 -30.19 -2.44 37.27
N SER A 253 -28.91 -2.07 37.28
CA SER A 253 -27.84 -3.03 36.92
C SER A 253 -27.27 -3.86 38.10
N VAL A 254 -27.67 -3.60 39.36
CA VAL A 254 -27.12 -4.32 40.54
C VAL A 254 -27.80 -5.68 40.83
N LYS A 255 -28.69 -6.16 39.96
CA LYS A 255 -29.24 -7.52 40.09
C LYS A 255 -29.24 -8.22 38.74
N ASN A 256 -28.15 -8.93 38.45
CA ASN A 256 -28.18 -10.38 38.20
C ASN A 256 -26.75 -10.90 37.95
N LYS A 257 -26.25 -11.67 38.92
CA LYS A 257 -25.12 -12.59 38.80
C LYS A 257 -25.54 -13.79 37.92
N SER A 258 -24.59 -14.34 37.15
CA SER A 258 -24.02 -15.72 37.28
C SER A 258 -23.79 -16.45 35.94
N GLU A 259 -22.54 -16.91 35.75
CA GLU A 259 -22.11 -18.22 35.17
C GLU A 259 -22.48 -18.53 33.69
N THR A 260 -21.69 -19.14 32.80
CA THR A 260 -20.42 -19.92 32.81
C THR A 260 -19.91 -20.15 31.36
N SER A 261 -18.62 -20.50 31.26
CA SER A 261 -18.00 -21.47 30.31
C SER A 261 -17.39 -21.03 28.96
N ASN A 262 -16.06 -21.23 28.92
CA ASN A 262 -15.14 -21.63 27.85
C ASN A 262 -15.65 -21.83 26.42
N THR A 263 -14.98 -21.20 25.46
CA THR A 263 -14.36 -21.86 24.29
C THR A 263 -13.44 -20.88 23.54
N LYS A 264 -12.17 -21.26 23.34
CA LYS A 264 -11.31 -20.64 22.33
C LYS A 264 -11.85 -20.98 20.94
N PRO A 265 -11.67 -20.09 19.95
CA PRO A 265 -10.91 -20.55 18.80
C PRO A 265 -9.90 -19.51 18.29
N THR A 266 -8.69 -20.00 18.08
CA THR A 266 -7.74 -19.55 17.04
C THR A 266 -8.44 -19.41 15.69
N LEU A 267 -8.33 -18.26 15.03
CA LEU A 267 -8.74 -18.05 13.63
C LEU A 267 -7.88 -16.96 12.98
N PHE A 268 -6.62 -17.30 12.69
CA PHE A 268 -5.95 -16.74 11.52
C PHE A 268 -6.57 -17.39 10.29
N GLY A 269 -7.41 -16.66 9.58
CA GLY A 269 -8.02 -17.13 8.34
C GLY A 269 -9.29 -16.35 8.06
N SER A 270 -9.28 -15.61 6.95
CA SER A 270 -10.39 -14.80 6.43
C SER A 270 -10.50 -13.37 7.01
N LEU A 271 -9.60 -12.48 6.57
CA LEU A 271 -9.62 -11.05 6.92
C LEU A 271 -10.32 -10.13 5.91
N PHE A 272 -10.81 -10.66 4.79
CA PHE A 272 -11.53 -9.87 3.78
C PHE A 272 -12.78 -10.62 3.33
N SER A 273 -13.88 -10.43 4.05
CA SER A 273 -15.22 -10.74 3.54
C SER A 273 -16.17 -9.61 3.95
N SER A 274 -16.83 -9.07 2.94
CA SER A 274 -17.49 -7.76 2.92
C SER A 274 -18.97 -7.82 3.30
N HIS A 275 -19.47 -6.80 3.98
CA HIS A 275 -20.82 -6.30 3.70
C HIS A 275 -20.88 -4.77 3.77
N ASN A 276 -21.46 -4.21 2.71
CA ASN A 276 -21.48 -2.79 2.34
C ASN A 276 -22.48 -2.00 3.19
N TYR A 277 -22.21 -0.72 3.45
CA TYR A 277 -23.22 0.35 3.27
C TYR A 277 -22.58 1.76 3.23
N SER A 278 -23.20 2.61 2.41
CA SER A 278 -22.82 3.96 1.95
C SER A 278 -23.00 5.08 2.99
N PRO A 279 -22.22 6.19 2.95
CA PRO A 279 -22.56 7.42 3.68
C PRO A 279 -22.67 8.68 2.79
N ASP A 280 -23.63 9.54 3.12
CA ASP A 280 -23.66 10.94 2.68
C ASP A 280 -23.14 11.86 3.80
N ALA A 281 -22.36 12.85 3.41
CA ALA A 281 -21.67 13.80 4.30
C ALA A 281 -22.23 15.22 4.17
N ASN A 282 -22.20 15.99 5.26
CA ASN A 282 -21.70 17.37 5.22
C ASN A 282 -21.48 17.95 6.62
N THR A 283 -20.31 18.54 6.88
CA THR A 283 -20.15 19.98 7.19
C THR A 283 -18.72 20.33 7.63
N LYS A 284 -18.27 21.50 7.15
CA LYS A 284 -16.97 22.16 7.37
C LYS A 284 -16.78 22.61 8.83
N THR A 285 -15.54 22.70 9.34
CA THR A 285 -14.87 23.98 9.69
C THR A 285 -13.57 23.85 10.54
N LYS A 286 -12.59 24.69 10.14
CA LYS A 286 -11.57 25.46 10.90
C LYS A 286 -10.45 24.75 11.71
N LYS A 287 -9.22 25.10 11.30
CA LYS A 287 -7.90 24.75 11.87
C LYS A 287 -7.66 25.46 13.21
N ILE A 288 -7.18 24.72 14.21
CA ILE A 288 -6.64 25.24 15.50
C ILE A 288 -5.35 24.46 15.80
N PRO A 289 -4.32 25.05 16.44
CA PRO A 289 -3.03 24.37 16.65
C PRO A 289 -3.19 23.23 17.66
N ILE A 290 -2.86 22.02 17.23
CA ILE A 290 -3.08 20.74 17.93
C ILE A 290 -2.56 20.75 19.37
N ILE A 291 -1.45 21.43 19.64
CA ILE A 291 -0.80 21.45 20.96
C ILE A 291 -1.60 22.29 21.98
N ASN A 292 -2.13 23.44 21.58
CA ASN A 292 -2.91 24.31 22.48
C ASN A 292 -4.32 23.73 22.75
N GLN A 293 -4.83 22.93 21.83
CA GLN A 293 -6.11 22.23 21.96
C GLN A 293 -6.08 21.03 22.94
N LEU A 294 -4.91 20.42 23.12
CA LEU A 294 -4.71 19.32 24.07
C LEU A 294 -4.68 19.85 25.51
N PHE A 295 -4.01 20.97 25.75
CA PHE A 295 -3.94 21.58 27.08
C PHE A 295 -5.26 22.18 27.54
N SER A 296 -6.07 22.79 26.65
CA SER A 296 -7.38 23.33 27.04
C SER A 296 -8.37 22.25 27.49
N CYS A 297 -8.34 21.07 26.86
CA CYS A 297 -9.21 19.95 27.23
C CYS A 297 -8.87 19.31 28.58
N PHE A 298 -7.60 19.40 28.99
CA PHE A 298 -7.14 18.84 30.25
C PHE A 298 -7.64 19.65 31.46
N VAL A 299 -7.73 20.97 31.33
CA VAL A 299 -8.10 21.87 32.43
C VAL A 299 -9.62 21.88 32.70
N ASP A 300 -10.45 21.68 31.67
CA ASP A 300 -11.92 21.69 31.79
C ASP A 300 -12.53 20.32 32.20
N GLY A 301 -11.72 19.24 32.21
CA GLY A 301 -12.19 17.84 32.33
C GLY A 301 -12.31 17.25 33.75
N ILE A 302 -12.28 18.06 34.81
CA ILE A 302 -12.26 17.58 36.22
C ILE A 302 -13.65 17.05 36.70
N CYS A 303 -14.54 16.67 35.78
CA CYS A 303 -15.72 15.85 36.07
C CYS A 303 -15.43 14.37 35.76
N GLN A 304 -15.71 13.47 36.71
CA GLN A 304 -15.15 12.12 36.81
C GLN A 304 -15.34 11.21 35.56
N ASN A 305 -16.36 11.39 34.73
CA ASN A 305 -16.59 10.61 33.49
C ASN A 305 -15.87 11.18 32.24
N ILE A 306 -15.54 12.47 32.23
CA ILE A 306 -14.79 13.12 31.13
C ILE A 306 -13.30 12.83 31.30
N SER A 307 -12.83 12.84 32.56
CA SER A 307 -11.47 12.48 32.93
C SER A 307 -11.07 11.08 32.45
N THR A 308 -11.96 10.08 32.55
CA THR A 308 -11.65 8.71 32.09
C THR A 308 -11.42 8.63 30.59
N ARG A 309 -12.22 9.31 29.76
CA ARG A 309 -12.05 9.30 28.29
C ARG A 309 -10.72 9.91 27.86
N TRP A 310 -10.37 11.07 28.43
CA TRP A 310 -9.07 11.71 28.16
C TRP A 310 -7.90 10.88 28.68
N ILE A 311 -8.05 10.14 29.78
CA ILE A 311 -7.05 9.17 30.25
C ILE A 311 -6.83 8.05 29.21
N HIS A 312 -7.90 7.48 28.64
CA HIS A 312 -7.77 6.46 27.58
C HIS A 312 -7.07 7.03 26.34
N VAL A 313 -7.41 8.25 25.92
CA VAL A 313 -6.74 8.94 24.79
C VAL A 313 -5.27 9.17 25.08
N LEU A 314 -4.90 9.65 26.27
CA LEU A 314 -3.51 9.87 26.64
C LEU A 314 -2.70 8.58 26.69
N ASN A 315 -3.28 7.50 27.25
CA ASN A 315 -2.62 6.20 27.30
C ASN A 315 -2.46 5.60 25.89
N ALA A 316 -3.45 5.81 25.02
CA ALA A 316 -3.39 5.44 23.62
C ALA A 316 -2.25 6.16 22.88
N MET A 317 -2.20 7.49 23.02
CA MET A 317 -1.15 8.31 22.42
C MET A 317 0.24 7.94 22.94
N LYS A 318 0.37 7.71 24.25
CA LYS A 318 1.64 7.29 24.85
C LYS A 318 2.13 5.97 24.26
N CYS A 319 1.26 4.95 24.23
CA CYS A 319 1.61 3.66 23.67
C CYS A 319 2.01 3.76 22.19
N LEU A 320 1.25 4.51 21.38
CA LEU A 320 1.59 4.73 19.97
C LEU A 320 2.92 5.48 19.82
N HIS A 321 3.17 6.50 20.65
CA HIS A 321 4.43 7.24 20.66
C HIS A 321 5.62 6.34 21.00
N ASP A 322 5.50 5.49 22.01
CA ASP A 322 6.57 4.59 22.45
C ASP A 322 6.92 3.59 21.34
N VAL A 323 5.92 3.03 20.66
CA VAL A 323 6.11 2.16 19.48
C VAL A 323 6.75 2.91 18.31
N MET A 324 6.32 4.15 18.05
CA MET A 324 6.92 4.98 17.00
C MET A 324 8.38 5.33 17.30
N LEU A 325 8.77 5.50 18.58
CA LEU A 325 10.17 5.67 18.97
C LEU A 325 11.01 4.42 18.70
N GLU A 326 10.47 3.23 18.95
CA GLU A 326 11.14 1.98 18.58
C GLU A 326 11.35 1.91 17.06
N TRP A 327 10.33 2.29 16.28
CA TRP A 327 10.41 2.32 14.83
C TRP A 327 11.41 3.36 14.32
N ALA A 328 11.55 4.51 14.98
CA ALA A 328 12.56 5.50 14.61
C ALA A 328 14.00 4.95 14.71
N ASN A 329 14.21 3.87 15.48
CA ASN A 329 15.49 3.18 15.60
C ASN A 329 15.64 1.98 14.65
N ASP A 330 14.60 1.60 13.90
CA ASP A 330 14.69 0.53 12.90
C ASP A 330 15.45 1.05 11.66
N GLN A 331 16.46 0.28 11.23
CA GLN A 331 17.30 0.56 10.06
C GLN A 331 16.46 0.95 8.83
N TYR A 332 15.28 0.36 8.67
CA TYR A 332 14.36 0.70 7.61
C TYR A 332 14.03 2.20 7.56
N TYR A 333 13.61 2.79 8.69
CA TYR A 333 13.21 4.19 8.74
C TYR A 333 14.40 5.14 8.77
N ILE A 334 15.52 4.73 9.39
CA ILE A 334 16.77 5.51 9.42
C ILE A 334 17.24 5.82 7.99
N THR A 335 17.16 4.84 7.07
CA THR A 335 17.62 5.04 5.69
C THR A 335 16.88 6.15 4.93
N PHE A 336 15.66 6.51 5.33
CA PHE A 336 14.92 7.62 4.71
C PHE A 336 15.37 8.99 5.22
N TRP A 337 15.91 9.07 6.44
CA TRP A 337 16.41 10.31 7.03
C TRP A 337 17.83 10.64 6.57
N GLU A 338 18.60 9.62 6.18
CA GLU A 338 19.95 9.78 5.62
C GLU A 338 19.92 10.30 4.17
N ASP A 339 18.92 9.90 3.38
CA ASP A 339 18.76 10.35 2.01
C ASP A 339 17.99 11.69 1.94
N LEU A 340 18.58 12.67 1.25
CA LEU A 340 18.02 14.03 1.15
C LEU A 340 16.64 14.02 0.51
N THR A 341 16.46 13.24 -0.56
CA THR A 341 15.23 13.20 -1.36
C THR A 341 14.07 12.64 -0.55
N THR A 342 14.25 11.48 0.09
CA THR A 342 13.19 10.88 0.91
C THR A 342 12.92 11.70 2.16
N ARG A 343 13.94 12.36 2.73
CA ARG A 343 13.76 13.26 3.88
C ARG A 343 12.90 14.47 3.54
N GLU A 344 13.20 15.16 2.44
CA GLU A 344 12.41 16.30 1.98
C GLU A 344 10.96 15.89 1.71
N LEU A 345 10.76 14.75 1.04
CA LEU A 345 9.45 14.18 0.79
C LEU A 345 8.67 13.89 2.09
N LEU A 346 9.32 13.33 3.11
CA LEU A 346 8.67 13.04 4.40
C LEU A 346 8.38 14.31 5.23
N GLN A 347 9.20 15.35 5.08
CA GLN A 347 9.00 16.61 5.81
C GLN A 347 7.92 17.48 5.17
N PHE A 348 7.98 17.69 3.86
CA PHE A 348 7.15 18.68 3.17
C PHE A 348 5.97 18.05 2.41
N GLY A 349 5.96 16.73 2.27
CA GLY A 349 5.03 16.01 1.42
C GLY A 349 5.52 15.91 -0.03
N ASP A 350 4.87 15.07 -0.81
CA ASP A 350 5.13 14.90 -2.24
C ASP A 350 4.01 15.56 -3.05
N PRO A 351 4.30 16.56 -3.90
CA PRO A 351 3.31 17.15 -4.80
C PRO A 351 2.56 16.11 -5.65
N TRP A 352 3.26 15.06 -6.08
CA TRP A 352 2.67 13.99 -6.88
C TRP A 352 1.57 13.24 -6.12
N LEU A 353 1.63 13.16 -4.78
CA LEU A 353 0.55 12.57 -3.98
C LEU A 353 -0.71 13.43 -4.02
N VAL A 354 -0.56 14.76 -4.06
CA VAL A 354 -1.67 15.70 -4.19
C VAL A 354 -2.37 15.51 -5.53
N ASP A 355 -1.59 15.39 -6.61
CA ASP A 355 -2.10 15.23 -7.97
C ASP A 355 -2.93 13.94 -8.13
N ILE A 356 -2.56 12.87 -7.43
CA ILE A 356 -3.31 11.61 -7.44
C ILE A 356 -4.47 11.58 -6.43
N GLY A 357 -4.70 12.66 -5.67
CA GLY A 357 -5.83 12.81 -4.75
C GLY A 357 -5.58 12.31 -3.32
N LEU A 358 -4.33 12.11 -2.91
CA LEU A 358 -3.96 11.84 -1.52
C LEU A 358 -3.62 13.13 -0.79
N CYS A 359 -4.08 13.27 0.46
CA CYS A 359 -3.74 14.44 1.28
C CYS A 359 -2.27 14.36 1.71
N PRO A 360 -1.43 15.36 1.40
CA PRO A 360 -0.08 15.39 1.91
C PRO A 360 -0.11 15.67 3.41
N ILE A 361 0.87 15.15 4.13
CA ILE A 361 1.18 15.60 5.48
C ILE A 361 1.68 17.04 5.35
N VAL A 362 0.79 18.00 5.50
CA VAL A 362 1.18 19.40 5.57
C VAL A 362 1.81 19.63 6.94
N THR A 363 3.13 19.44 7.06
CA THR A 363 3.87 20.13 8.11
C THR A 363 3.88 21.62 7.72
N GLY A 364 3.45 22.48 8.64
CA GLY A 364 2.92 23.82 8.33
C GLY A 364 3.90 24.89 7.84
N ARG A 365 4.77 24.64 6.85
CA ARG A 365 5.56 25.69 6.19
C ARG A 365 5.14 26.05 4.76
N VAL A 366 4.56 25.12 3.98
CA VAL A 366 4.29 25.38 2.55
C VAL A 366 3.12 26.35 2.32
N SER A 367 2.26 26.57 3.32
CA SER A 367 1.20 27.58 3.22
C SER A 367 1.72 29.02 3.26
N ILE A 368 2.93 29.28 3.75
CA ILE A 368 3.48 30.63 3.83
C ILE A 368 4.11 31.07 2.50
N GLU A 369 4.66 30.14 1.71
CA GLU A 369 5.31 30.50 0.44
C GLU A 369 4.29 30.70 -0.69
N LEU A 370 3.18 29.95 -0.72
CA LEU A 370 2.12 30.15 -1.71
C LEU A 370 1.27 31.40 -1.44
N GLU A 371 1.02 31.78 -0.18
CA GLU A 371 0.33 33.03 0.15
C GLU A 371 1.24 34.27 -0.03
N GLN A 372 2.57 34.11 0.07
CA GLN A 372 3.51 35.20 -0.17
C GLN A 372 3.70 35.51 -1.66
N ASP A 373 3.62 34.51 -2.54
CA ASP A 373 3.70 34.72 -4.01
C ASP A 373 2.42 35.32 -4.61
N GLU A 374 1.23 35.03 -4.08
CA GLU A 374 0.00 35.74 -4.49
C GLU A 374 0.02 37.21 -4.03
N SER A 375 0.53 37.50 -2.83
CA SER A 375 0.62 38.89 -2.34
C SER A 375 1.67 39.77 -3.05
N LYS A 376 2.66 39.15 -3.70
CA LYS A 376 3.67 39.87 -4.50
C LYS A 376 3.22 40.13 -5.93
N ASN A 377 2.38 39.27 -6.50
CA ASN A 377 1.86 39.46 -7.86
C ASN A 377 0.80 40.57 -7.93
N ASP A 378 0.01 40.78 -6.87
CA ASP A 378 -0.96 41.88 -6.80
C ASP A 378 -0.32 43.26 -6.54
N ALA A 379 0.92 43.30 -6.03
CA ALA A 379 1.66 44.55 -5.83
C ALA A 379 2.38 45.05 -7.09
N LEU A 380 2.51 44.21 -8.14
CA LEU A 380 3.25 44.55 -9.36
C LEU A 380 2.36 44.98 -10.54
N VAL A 381 1.04 44.92 -10.43
CA VAL A 381 0.09 45.28 -11.50
C VAL A 381 -0.39 46.74 -11.42
N GLY A 382 0.05 47.51 -10.42
CA GLY A 382 -0.44 48.87 -10.14
C GLY A 382 0.40 50.05 -10.66
N LEU A 383 1.50 49.85 -11.40
CA LEU A 383 2.46 50.94 -11.68
C LEU A 383 2.86 51.17 -13.14
N ASP A 384 2.17 50.60 -14.13
CA ASP A 384 2.40 50.91 -15.55
C ASP A 384 1.13 51.45 -16.22
N SER A 385 0.80 52.72 -15.98
CA SER A 385 -0.01 53.52 -16.92
C SER A 385 0.01 55.02 -16.62
N SER A 386 1.16 55.68 -16.82
CA SER A 386 1.19 57.11 -17.19
C SER A 386 2.61 57.57 -17.53
N ASN A 387 2.92 57.61 -18.83
CA ASN A 387 3.97 58.36 -19.54
C ASN A 387 4.04 57.72 -20.94
N THR A 388 3.87 58.36 -22.09
CA THR A 388 4.01 59.76 -22.50
C THR A 388 3.47 59.89 -23.94
N TYR A 389 2.98 61.09 -24.29
CA TYR A 389 2.60 61.62 -25.62
C TYR A 389 1.28 61.20 -26.26
#